data_AF-A0A7Y2SQX4-F1
#
_entry.id   AF-A0A7Y2SQX4-F1
#
_cell.length_a   1.000
_cell.length_b   1.000
_cell.length_c   1.000
_cell.angle_alpha   90.00
_cell.angle_beta   90.00
_cell.angle_gamma   90.00
#
_symmetry.space_group_name_H-M   'P 1'
#
loop_
_entity.id
_entity.type
_entity.pdbx_description
1 polymer ?
#
loop_
_entity_poly.entity_id
_entity_poly.type
_entity_poly.pdbx_seq_one_letter_code
_entity_poly.pdbx_strand_id
1 'polypeptide(L)'
;MGTLIALATGLGLSTAAGLNAFLPLLTIGILARFGLIELAAPFGLLTHPLVLLIVAALAVLDFVGDKVPAVDSALHAVGMIIAPIAGAILALAAQGDVATIHPAVVAIAGVVAAGGTHLARTAVRPVVTTATAGTGNPLLSLAEDGTALLLSVLAIMAPALAIILAVILAVVFFRVFRRAARVWRERQA
;
A
#
# COMPACT_ATOMS: atom_id res chain seq x y z
N MET A 1 11.01 23.69 -3.18
CA MET A 1 10.79 22.83 -1.99
C MET A 1 9.71 21.76 -2.21
N GLY A 2 9.18 21.56 -3.43
CA GLY A 2 8.02 20.68 -3.70
C GLY A 2 8.34 19.24 -4.09
N THR A 3 9.43 18.96 -4.81
CA THR A 3 9.67 17.62 -5.41
C THR A 3 9.98 16.53 -4.38
N LEU A 4 10.82 16.81 -3.38
CA LEU A 4 11.15 15.82 -2.33
C LEU A 4 9.93 15.49 -1.47
N ILE A 5 9.10 16.49 -1.16
CA ILE A 5 7.86 16.31 -0.40
C ILE A 5 6.86 15.51 -1.22
N ALA A 6 6.66 15.84 -2.50
CA ALA A 6 5.77 15.11 -3.40
C ALA A 6 6.22 13.63 -3.58
N LEU A 7 7.51 13.37 -3.74
CA LEU A 7 8.05 12.02 -3.76
C LEU A 7 7.83 11.29 -2.44
N ALA A 8 8.06 11.96 -1.30
CA ALA A 8 7.85 11.38 0.01
C ALA A 8 6.38 11.00 0.23
N THR A 9 5.45 11.87 -0.15
CA THR A 9 4.00 11.62 -0.14
C THR A 9 3.65 10.46 -1.07
N GLY A 10 4.08 10.51 -2.32
CA GLY A 10 3.76 9.49 -3.32
C GLY A 10 4.29 8.10 -2.94
N LEU A 11 5.52 8.02 -2.44
CA LEU A 11 6.11 6.77 -1.97
C LEU A 11 5.46 6.26 -0.69
N GLY A 12 5.16 7.15 0.28
CA GLY A 12 4.43 6.78 1.50
C GLY A 12 3.06 6.20 1.19
N LEU A 13 2.29 6.86 0.31
CA LEU A 13 1.00 6.36 -0.18
C LEU A 13 1.15 5.05 -0.95
N SER A 14 2.21 4.89 -1.76
CA SER A 14 2.46 3.64 -2.49
C SER A 14 2.79 2.49 -1.56
N THR A 15 3.63 2.70 -0.54
CA THR A 15 3.89 1.70 0.49
C THR A 15 2.60 1.35 1.24
N ALA A 16 1.74 2.33 1.55
CA ALA A 16 0.43 2.07 2.15
C ALA A 16 -0.44 1.22 1.22
N ALA A 17 -0.39 1.44 -0.10
CA ALA A 17 -1.12 0.66 -1.10
C ALA A 17 -0.71 -0.80 -1.17
N GLY A 18 0.56 -1.10 -0.84
CA GLY A 18 1.04 -2.47 -0.71
C GLY A 18 0.44 -3.22 0.49
N LEU A 19 0.11 -2.49 1.56
CA LEU A 19 -0.60 -3.04 2.72
C LEU A 19 -2.09 -3.16 2.41
N ASN A 20 -2.73 -2.10 1.92
CA ASN A 20 -4.12 -2.13 1.47
C ASN A 20 -4.26 -1.20 0.26
N ALA A 21 -4.67 -1.72 -0.90
CA ALA A 21 -4.69 -0.94 -2.14
C ALA A 21 -5.80 0.14 -2.14
N PHE A 22 -6.91 -0.11 -1.45
CA PHE A 22 -8.12 0.70 -1.56
C PHE A 22 -8.17 1.82 -0.52
N LEU A 23 -7.68 1.60 0.70
CA LEU A 23 -7.69 2.62 1.76
C LEU A 23 -6.92 3.90 1.39
N PRO A 24 -5.70 3.85 0.83
CA PRO A 24 -4.97 5.06 0.42
C PRO A 24 -5.66 5.77 -0.75
N LEU A 25 -6.17 5.01 -1.74
CA LEU A 25 -6.93 5.58 -2.87
C LEU A 25 -8.20 6.29 -2.38
N LEU A 26 -8.93 5.67 -1.46
CA LEU A 26 -10.12 6.27 -0.85
C LEU A 26 -9.74 7.53 -0.06
N THR A 27 -8.66 7.47 0.71
CA THR A 27 -8.17 8.59 1.52
C THR A 27 -7.86 9.80 0.65
N ILE A 28 -7.03 9.64 -0.40
CA ILE A 28 -6.70 10.76 -1.28
C ILE A 28 -7.90 11.25 -2.08
N GLY A 29 -8.79 10.35 -2.52
CA GLY A 29 -9.96 10.72 -3.29
C GLY A 29 -10.97 11.52 -2.47
N ILE A 30 -11.21 11.13 -1.22
CA ILE A 30 -12.07 11.88 -0.28
C ILE A 30 -11.47 13.27 -0.02
N LEU A 31 -10.19 13.33 0.35
CA LEU A 31 -9.53 14.60 0.67
C LEU A 31 -9.53 15.55 -0.54
N ALA A 32 -9.24 15.03 -1.73
CA ALA A 32 -9.28 15.81 -2.96
C ALA A 32 -10.68 16.29 -3.33
N ARG A 33 -11.71 15.45 -3.12
CA ARG A 33 -13.11 15.84 -3.36
C ARG A 33 -13.55 17.00 -2.46
N PHE A 34 -13.04 17.07 -1.24
CA PHE A 34 -13.31 18.19 -0.31
C PHE A 34 -12.33 19.36 -0.47
N GLY A 35 -11.46 19.35 -1.49
CA GLY A 35 -10.52 20.43 -1.75
C GLY A 35 -9.40 20.55 -0.71
N LEU A 36 -9.15 19.50 0.07
CA LEU A 36 -8.09 19.48 1.09
C LEU A 36 -6.71 19.18 0.50
N ILE A 37 -6.67 18.51 -0.65
CA ILE A 37 -5.46 18.26 -1.44
C ILE A 37 -5.78 18.39 -2.93
N GLU A 38 -4.76 18.62 -3.74
CA GLU A 38 -4.86 18.58 -5.20
C GLU A 38 -4.22 17.30 -5.74
N LEU A 39 -4.86 16.69 -6.74
CA LEU A 39 -4.32 15.52 -7.44
C LEU A 39 -3.81 15.95 -8.80
N ALA A 40 -2.63 15.46 -9.18
CA ALA A 40 -2.10 15.65 -10.53
C ALA A 40 -3.05 15.08 -11.59
N ALA A 41 -3.09 15.69 -12.77
CA ALA A 41 -3.79 15.10 -13.91
C ALA A 41 -3.14 13.76 -14.33
N PRO A 42 -3.91 12.76 -14.79
CA PRO A 42 -5.36 12.72 -15.01
C PRO A 42 -6.18 12.15 -13.83
N PHE A 43 -5.64 12.18 -12.60
CA PHE A 43 -6.23 11.44 -11.46
C PHE A 43 -7.44 12.11 -10.80
N GLY A 44 -7.95 13.21 -11.38
CA GLY A 44 -9.16 13.89 -10.91
C GLY A 44 -10.40 12.98 -10.88
N LEU A 45 -10.43 11.89 -11.68
CA LEU A 45 -11.49 10.90 -11.66
C LEU A 45 -11.70 10.26 -10.25
N LEU A 46 -10.65 10.20 -9.41
CA LEU A 46 -10.74 9.70 -8.03
C LEU A 46 -11.64 10.55 -7.13
N THR A 47 -11.96 11.79 -7.53
CA THR A 47 -12.90 12.66 -6.79
C THR A 47 -14.36 12.39 -7.14
N HIS A 48 -14.63 11.63 -8.20
CA HIS A 48 -15.99 11.39 -8.69
C HIS A 48 -16.78 10.54 -7.67
N PRO A 49 -18.00 10.93 -7.26
CA PRO A 49 -18.75 10.24 -6.20
C PRO A 49 -18.95 8.73 -6.45
N LEU A 50 -19.22 8.34 -7.70
CA LEU A 50 -19.35 6.92 -8.06
C LEU A 50 -18.04 6.15 -7.93
N VAL A 51 -16.91 6.78 -8.27
CA VAL A 51 -15.59 6.15 -8.15
C VAL A 51 -15.24 5.96 -6.69
N LEU A 52 -15.48 6.98 -5.85
CA LEU A 52 -15.32 6.86 -4.41
C LEU A 52 -16.21 5.78 -3.80
N LEU A 53 -17.47 5.67 -4.23
CA LEU A 53 -18.37 4.62 -3.77
C LEU A 53 -17.85 3.23 -4.13
N ILE A 54 -17.35 3.04 -5.36
CA ILE A 54 -16.76 1.78 -5.80
C ILE A 54 -15.50 1.46 -5.00
N VAL A 55 -14.58 2.42 -4.84
CA VAL A 55 -13.35 2.22 -4.06
C VAL A 55 -13.67 1.94 -2.60
N ALA A 56 -14.68 2.60 -2.02
CA ALA A 56 -15.14 2.33 -0.65
C ALA A 56 -15.74 0.92 -0.53
N ALA A 57 -16.56 0.48 -1.48
CA ALA A 57 -17.10 -0.88 -1.51
C ALA A 57 -15.97 -1.92 -1.62
N LEU A 58 -14.98 -1.67 -2.47
CA LEU A 58 -13.79 -2.52 -2.60
C LEU A 58 -12.96 -2.55 -1.31
N ALA A 59 -12.78 -1.41 -0.64
CA ALA A 59 -12.10 -1.36 0.67
C ALA A 59 -12.84 -2.17 1.74
N VAL A 60 -14.17 -2.14 1.76
CA VAL A 60 -14.98 -2.96 2.67
C VAL A 60 -14.86 -4.44 2.32
N LEU A 61 -14.93 -4.80 1.03
CA LEU A 61 -14.79 -6.19 0.58
C LEU A 61 -13.41 -6.76 0.90
N ASP A 62 -12.36 -5.97 0.69
CA ASP A 62 -10.98 -6.31 1.03
C ASP A 62 -10.84 -6.54 2.54
N PHE A 63 -11.30 -5.58 3.34
CA PHE A 63 -11.30 -5.67 4.81
C PHE A 63 -12.06 -6.90 5.32
N VAL A 64 -13.27 -7.16 4.82
CA VAL A 64 -14.09 -8.30 5.28
C VAL A 64 -13.52 -9.61 4.75
N GLY A 65 -13.12 -9.66 3.49
CA GLY A 65 -12.63 -10.86 2.83
C GLY A 65 -11.32 -11.38 3.40
N ASP A 66 -10.43 -10.50 3.84
CA ASP A 66 -9.18 -10.85 4.55
C ASP A 66 -9.40 -11.68 5.82
N LYS A 67 -10.61 -11.62 6.38
CA LYS A 67 -10.96 -12.34 7.62
C LYS A 67 -11.52 -13.73 7.36
N VAL A 68 -11.74 -14.10 6.09
CA VAL A 68 -12.25 -15.40 5.66
C VAL A 68 -11.14 -16.18 4.92
N PRO A 69 -10.62 -17.31 5.46
CA PRO A 69 -9.40 -17.96 4.95
C PRO A 69 -9.36 -18.29 3.45
N ALA A 70 -10.49 -18.65 2.85
CA ALA A 70 -10.58 -18.94 1.42
C ALA A 70 -10.64 -17.66 0.55
N VAL A 71 -11.32 -16.62 1.05
CA VAL A 71 -11.45 -15.33 0.36
C VAL A 71 -10.15 -14.56 0.43
N ASP A 72 -9.49 -14.57 1.60
CA ASP A 72 -8.17 -13.98 1.84
C ASP A 72 -7.16 -14.43 0.78
N SER A 73 -7.06 -15.74 0.53
CA SER A 73 -6.12 -16.28 -0.47
C SER A 73 -6.37 -15.74 -1.89
N ALA A 74 -7.65 -15.62 -2.28
CA ALA A 74 -8.02 -15.09 -3.60
C ALA A 74 -7.75 -13.58 -3.70
N LEU A 75 -8.09 -12.82 -2.65
CA LEU A 75 -7.82 -11.39 -2.56
C LEU A 75 -6.32 -11.09 -2.65
N HIS A 76 -5.48 -11.87 -1.98
CA HIS A 76 -4.02 -11.72 -2.06
C HIS A 76 -3.49 -12.02 -3.46
N ALA A 77 -4.00 -13.05 -4.13
CA ALA A 77 -3.61 -13.34 -5.50
C ALA A 77 -3.96 -12.18 -6.45
N VAL A 78 -5.13 -11.58 -6.28
CA VAL A 78 -5.55 -10.39 -7.04
C VAL A 78 -4.72 -9.16 -6.64
N GLY A 79 -4.39 -9.03 -5.35
CA GLY A 79 -3.58 -7.95 -4.78
C GLY A 79 -2.17 -7.85 -5.38
N MET A 80 -1.60 -8.95 -5.85
CA MET A 80 -0.32 -8.97 -6.58
C MET A 80 -0.32 -8.09 -7.83
N ILE A 81 -1.49 -7.84 -8.43
CA ILE A 81 -1.66 -6.96 -9.59
C ILE A 81 -2.22 -5.60 -9.15
N ILE A 82 -3.26 -5.60 -8.30
CA ILE A 82 -3.95 -4.37 -7.91
C ILE A 82 -3.05 -3.46 -7.08
N ALA A 83 -2.28 -3.99 -6.11
CA ALA A 83 -1.48 -3.16 -5.23
C ALA A 83 -0.37 -2.38 -5.98
N PRO A 84 0.44 -3.00 -6.88
CA PRO A 84 1.39 -2.24 -7.69
C PRO A 84 0.75 -1.16 -8.56
N ILE A 85 -0.41 -1.44 -9.16
CA ILE A 85 -1.15 -0.46 -9.98
C ILE A 85 -1.63 0.70 -9.11
N ALA A 86 -2.24 0.41 -7.95
CA ALA A 86 -2.67 1.42 -6.99
C ALA A 86 -1.49 2.28 -6.52
N GLY A 87 -0.34 1.66 -6.23
CA GLY A 87 0.90 2.37 -5.91
C GLY A 87 1.34 3.33 -7.01
N ALA A 88 1.35 2.88 -8.26
CA ALA A 88 1.67 3.74 -9.40
C ALA A 88 0.74 4.95 -9.48
N ILE A 89 -0.58 4.72 -9.35
CA ILE A 89 -1.60 5.76 -9.37
C ILE A 89 -1.36 6.77 -8.24
N LEU A 90 -1.13 6.31 -7.01
CA LEU A 90 -0.92 7.16 -5.85
C LEU A 90 0.37 7.98 -5.95
N ALA A 91 1.47 7.36 -6.42
CA ALA A 91 2.74 8.06 -6.63
C ALA A 91 2.60 9.19 -7.66
N LEU A 92 1.91 8.91 -8.77
CA LEU A 92 1.69 9.88 -9.83
C LEU A 92 0.70 10.98 -9.39
N ALA A 93 -0.39 10.61 -8.73
CA ALA A 93 -1.41 11.56 -8.26
C ALA A 93 -0.86 12.57 -7.24
N ALA A 94 0.14 12.17 -6.46
CA ALA A 94 0.79 13.03 -5.47
C ALA A 94 1.82 14.03 -6.04
N GLN A 95 2.15 13.97 -7.33
CA GLN A 95 3.27 14.74 -7.89
C GLN A 95 3.02 16.25 -8.08
N GLY A 96 1.76 16.69 -8.12
CA GLY A 96 1.40 18.08 -8.43
C GLY A 96 2.01 18.61 -9.74
N ASP A 97 1.88 19.91 -9.99
CA ASP A 97 2.39 20.55 -11.22
C ASP A 97 3.89 20.87 -11.19
N VAL A 98 4.58 20.54 -10.09
CA VAL A 98 5.96 21.01 -9.80
C VAL A 98 7.00 19.89 -9.98
N ALA A 99 6.60 18.71 -10.43
CA ALA A 99 7.49 17.56 -10.53
C ALA A 99 8.39 17.62 -11.78
N THR A 100 9.69 17.77 -11.56
CA THR A 100 10.74 17.73 -12.59
C THR A 100 11.12 16.30 -13.01
N ILE A 101 10.59 15.29 -12.33
CA ILE A 101 10.93 13.88 -12.55
C ILE A 101 9.97 13.28 -13.57
N HIS A 102 10.53 12.54 -14.53
CA HIS A 102 9.75 11.88 -15.56
C HIS A 102 8.67 10.96 -14.95
N PRO A 103 7.39 11.06 -15.37
CA PRO A 103 6.28 10.30 -14.79
C PRO A 103 6.53 8.80 -14.73
N ALA A 104 7.16 8.21 -15.76
CA ALA A 104 7.48 6.78 -15.76
C ALA A 104 8.38 6.35 -14.59
N VAL A 105 9.33 7.20 -14.18
CA VAL A 105 10.22 6.90 -13.03
C VAL A 105 9.41 6.86 -11.74
N VAL A 106 8.50 7.81 -11.57
CA VAL A 106 7.65 7.87 -10.38
C VAL A 106 6.62 6.76 -10.35
N ALA A 107 6.04 6.41 -11.50
CA ALA A 107 5.17 5.24 -11.64
C ALA A 107 5.91 3.96 -11.23
N ILE A 108 7.12 3.73 -11.77
CA ILE A 108 7.94 2.56 -11.41
C ILE A 108 8.26 2.56 -9.92
N ALA A 109 8.61 3.71 -9.34
CA ALA A 109 8.89 3.80 -7.91
C ALA A 109 7.67 3.43 -7.06
N GLY A 110 6.46 3.88 -7.46
CA GLY A 110 5.20 3.49 -6.83
C GLY A 110 4.87 2.00 -6.98
N VAL A 111 5.06 1.43 -8.18
CA VAL A 111 4.91 -0.01 -8.45
C VAL A 111 5.82 -0.84 -7.56
N VAL A 112 7.10 -0.47 -7.47
CA VAL A 112 8.10 -1.19 -6.66
C VAL A 112 7.80 -1.07 -5.18
N ALA A 113 7.43 0.12 -4.71
CA ALA A 113 7.08 0.35 -3.30
C ALA A 113 5.84 -0.48 -2.90
N ALA A 114 4.73 -0.36 -3.64
CA ALA A 114 3.50 -1.07 -3.33
C ALA A 114 3.64 -2.59 -3.54
N GLY A 115 4.19 -3.00 -4.67
CA GLY A 115 4.41 -4.42 -4.98
C GLY A 115 5.36 -5.09 -4.00
N GLY A 116 6.47 -4.43 -3.62
CA GLY A 116 7.40 -4.94 -2.63
C GLY A 116 6.75 -5.10 -1.25
N THR A 117 5.97 -4.11 -0.82
CA THR A 117 5.23 -4.18 0.44
C THR A 117 4.14 -5.27 0.43
N HIS A 118 3.41 -5.42 -0.67
CA HIS A 118 2.40 -6.47 -0.81
C HIS A 118 3.02 -7.87 -0.81
N LEU A 119 4.12 -8.07 -1.55
CA LEU A 119 4.90 -9.30 -1.54
C LEU A 119 5.37 -9.66 -0.13
N ALA A 120 5.83 -8.66 0.63
CA ALA A 120 6.29 -8.87 1.98
C ALA A 120 5.17 -9.27 2.95
N ARG A 121 4.01 -8.60 2.87
CA ARG A 121 2.77 -8.98 3.58
C ARG A 121 2.39 -10.43 3.28
N THR A 122 2.30 -10.78 2.00
CA THR A 122 1.94 -12.14 1.56
C THR A 122 2.95 -13.19 2.04
N ALA A 123 4.24 -12.86 2.11
CA ALA A 123 5.28 -13.76 2.61
C ALA A 123 5.21 -14.04 4.12
N VAL A 124 4.60 -13.15 4.92
CA VAL A 124 4.44 -13.33 6.37
C VAL A 124 3.27 -14.25 6.71
N ARG A 125 2.23 -14.28 5.88
CA ARG A 125 0.99 -15.03 6.16
C ARG A 125 1.19 -16.53 6.42
N PRO A 126 2.00 -17.29 5.67
CA PRO A 126 2.25 -18.69 5.98
C PRO A 126 2.85 -18.90 7.38
N VAL A 127 3.72 -17.99 7.81
CA VAL A 127 4.35 -18.03 9.15
C VAL A 127 3.30 -17.83 10.23
N VAL A 128 2.43 -16.84 10.09
CA VAL A 128 1.36 -16.59 11.08
C VAL A 128 0.32 -17.71 11.06
N THR A 129 -0.02 -18.21 9.88
CA THR A 129 -0.98 -19.32 9.73
C THR A 129 -0.47 -20.58 10.42
N THR A 130 0.78 -20.96 10.16
CA THR A 130 1.40 -22.14 10.80
C THR A 130 1.59 -21.96 12.30
N ALA A 131 1.92 -20.75 12.77
CA ALA A 131 2.12 -20.47 14.20
C ALA A 131 0.82 -20.40 15.01
N THR A 132 -0.30 -20.01 14.39
CA THR A 132 -1.57 -19.71 15.09
C THR A 132 -2.75 -20.57 14.64
N ALA A 133 -2.50 -21.61 13.83
CA ALA A 133 -3.53 -22.38 13.14
C ALA A 133 -4.54 -21.49 12.37
N GLY A 134 -4.06 -20.37 11.81
CA GLY A 134 -4.85 -19.40 11.04
C GLY A 134 -5.61 -18.35 11.85
N THR A 135 -5.70 -18.50 13.18
CA THR A 135 -6.46 -17.57 14.04
C THR A 135 -5.82 -16.18 14.18
N GLY A 136 -4.51 -16.07 13.91
CA GLY A 136 -3.79 -14.80 13.93
C GLY A 136 -3.91 -13.96 12.66
N ASN A 137 -4.36 -14.54 11.53
CA ASN A 137 -4.44 -13.82 10.25
C ASN A 137 -5.42 -12.63 10.28
N PRO A 138 -6.62 -12.73 10.90
CA PRO A 138 -7.50 -11.58 11.04
C PRO A 138 -6.87 -10.42 11.83
N LEU A 139 -6.12 -10.71 12.89
CA LEU A 139 -5.44 -9.67 13.69
C LEU A 139 -4.29 -9.02 12.91
N LEU A 140 -3.53 -9.82 12.16
CA LEU A 140 -2.49 -9.31 11.28
C LEU A 140 -3.09 -8.39 10.20
N SER A 141 -4.17 -8.83 9.54
CA SER A 141 -4.87 -8.04 8.54
C SER A 141 -5.37 -6.71 9.11
N LEU A 142 -5.97 -6.71 10.31
CA LEU A 142 -6.37 -5.47 11.00
C LEU A 142 -5.20 -4.53 11.27
N ALA A 143 -4.04 -5.06 11.68
CA ALA A 143 -2.85 -4.25 11.90
C ALA A 143 -2.32 -3.65 10.59
N GLU A 144 -2.40 -4.40 9.49
CA GLU A 144 -1.98 -3.96 8.16
C GLU A 144 -2.92 -2.87 7.62
N ASP A 145 -4.24 -3.02 7.77
CA ASP A 145 -5.24 -2.01 7.40
C ASP A 145 -5.06 -0.72 8.21
N GLY A 146 -4.87 -0.85 9.52
CA GLY A 146 -4.58 0.29 10.40
C GLY A 146 -3.28 0.99 10.03
N THR A 147 -2.25 0.23 9.67
CA THR A 147 -0.95 0.77 9.22
C THR A 147 -1.10 1.43 7.85
N ALA A 148 -1.86 0.88 6.92
CA ALA A 148 -2.14 1.48 5.61
C ALA A 148 -2.85 2.83 5.76
N LEU A 149 -3.88 2.90 6.61
CA LEU A 149 -4.60 4.15 6.88
C LEU A 149 -3.69 5.18 7.55
N LEU A 150 -2.97 4.79 8.60
CA LEU A 150 -2.01 5.67 9.30
C LEU A 150 -0.95 6.20 8.34
N LEU A 151 -0.33 5.31 7.55
CA LEU A 151 0.71 5.68 6.61
C LEU A 151 0.17 6.59 5.50
N SER A 152 -1.08 6.39 5.07
CA SER A 152 -1.74 7.28 4.10
C SER A 152 -1.93 8.69 4.67
N VAL A 153 -2.43 8.80 5.90
CA VAL A 153 -2.61 10.09 6.58
C VAL A 153 -1.26 10.78 6.81
N LEU A 154 -0.26 10.04 7.31
CA LEU A 154 1.10 10.55 7.49
C LEU A 154 1.72 11.00 6.18
N ALA A 155 1.51 10.27 5.08
CA ALA A 155 2.07 10.62 3.79
C ALA A 155 1.59 11.99 3.30
N ILE A 156 0.40 12.42 3.70
CA ILE A 156 -0.19 13.71 3.33
C ILE A 156 0.18 14.79 4.36
N MET A 157 0.05 14.49 5.65
CA MET A 157 0.21 15.48 6.73
C MET A 157 1.67 15.68 7.16
N ALA A 158 2.48 14.62 7.13
CA ALA A 158 3.87 14.63 7.56
C ALA A 158 4.72 13.69 6.68
N PRO A 159 4.98 14.03 5.40
CA PRO A 159 5.59 13.13 4.42
C PRO A 159 6.94 12.55 4.86
N ALA A 160 7.72 13.32 5.63
CA ALA A 160 8.99 12.84 6.22
C ALA A 160 8.77 11.67 7.19
N LEU A 161 7.74 11.73 8.05
CA LEU A 161 7.40 10.63 8.97
C LEU A 161 6.88 9.42 8.21
N ALA A 162 6.13 9.62 7.12
CA ALA A 162 5.66 8.53 6.27
C ALA A 162 6.83 7.77 5.64
N ILE A 163 7.85 8.47 5.13
CA ILE A 163 9.05 7.82 4.60
C ILE A 163 9.83 7.08 5.69
N ILE A 164 9.96 7.65 6.89
CA ILE A 164 10.60 6.95 8.00
C ILE A 164 9.86 5.64 8.30
N LEU A 165 8.53 5.68 8.38
CA LEU A 165 7.72 4.48 8.61
C LEU A 165 7.83 3.48 7.46
N ALA A 166 7.79 3.94 6.21
CA ALA A 166 7.98 3.09 5.02
C ALA A 166 9.34 2.39 5.00
N VAL A 167 10.41 3.10 5.38
CA VAL A 167 11.76 2.53 5.51
C VAL A 167 11.82 1.51 6.64
N ILE A 168 11.19 1.78 7.80
CA ILE A 168 11.10 0.81 8.90
C ILE A 168 10.41 -0.48 8.42
N LEU A 169 9.27 -0.36 7.74
CA LEU A 169 8.55 -1.50 7.17
C LEU A 169 9.44 -2.27 6.17
N ALA A 170 10.10 -1.58 5.25
CA ALA A 170 11.00 -2.20 4.28
C ALA A 170 12.15 -2.96 4.95
N VAL A 171 12.77 -2.39 5.99
CA VAL A 171 13.87 -3.04 6.74
C VAL A 171 13.36 -4.27 7.50
N VAL A 172 12.21 -4.17 8.16
CA VAL A 172 11.58 -5.30 8.86
C VAL A 172 11.31 -6.43 7.88
N PHE A 173 10.65 -6.14 6.76
CA PHE A 173 10.33 -7.11 5.72
C PHE A 173 11.56 -7.73 5.09
N PHE A 174 12.60 -6.94 4.78
CA PHE A 174 13.86 -7.44 4.26
C PHE A 174 14.52 -8.43 5.23
N ARG A 175 14.52 -8.14 6.54
CA ARG A 175 15.06 -9.05 7.55
C ARG A 175 14.27 -10.35 7.65
N VAL A 176 12.94 -10.27 7.61
CA VAL A 176 12.07 -11.46 7.63
C VAL A 176 12.31 -12.33 6.40
N PHE A 177 12.33 -11.72 5.20
CA PHE A 177 12.59 -12.43 3.95
C PHE A 177 13.96 -13.11 3.96
N ARG A 178 15.02 -12.43 4.39
CA ARG A 178 16.36 -13.03 4.47
C ARG A 178 16.43 -14.20 5.44
N ARG A 179 15.72 -14.13 6.57
CA ARG A 179 15.65 -15.24 7.54
C ARG A 179 14.93 -16.44 6.92
N ALA A 180 13.77 -16.22 6.30
CA ALA A 180 13.04 -17.27 5.60
C ALA A 180 13.90 -17.92 4.51
N ALA A 181 14.54 -17.12 3.64
CA ALA A 181 15.37 -17.62 2.55
C ALA A 181 16.64 -18.38 3.01
N ARG A 182 17.12 -18.18 4.25
CA ARG A 182 18.21 -18.98 4.82
C ARG A 182 17.70 -20.36 5.26
N VAL A 183 16.60 -20.39 6.02
CA VAL A 183 15.99 -21.64 6.51
C VAL A 183 15.61 -22.57 5.35
N TRP A 184 15.11 -22.02 4.25
CA TRP A 184 14.76 -22.81 3.06
C TRP A 184 15.99 -23.40 2.37
N ARG A 185 17.12 -22.69 2.35
CA ARG A 185 18.39 -23.20 1.79
C ARG A 185 19.00 -24.30 2.66
N GLU A 186 18.94 -24.16 3.98
CA GLU A 186 19.43 -25.15 4.93
C GLU A 186 18.63 -26.47 4.90
N ARG A 187 17.35 -26.42 4.49
CA ARG A 187 16.52 -27.64 4.31
C ARG A 187 16.76 -28.38 3.00
N GLN A 188 17.45 -27.77 2.04
CA GLN A 188 17.76 -28.35 0.73
C GLN A 188 19.21 -28.87 0.62
N ALA A 189 20.04 -28.62 1.64
CA ALA A 189 21.39 -29.14 1.79
C ALA A 189 21.40 -30.36 2.72
#